data_AF-A0A318A202-F1
#
_entry.id   AF-A0A318A202-F1
#
_cell.length_a   1.000
_cell.length_b   1.000
_cell.length_c   1.000
_cell.angle_alpha   90.00
_cell.angle_beta   90.00
_cell.angle_gamma   90.00
#
_symmetry.space_group_name_H-M   'P 1'
#
loop_
_entity.id
_entity.type
_entity.pdbx_description
1 polymer ?
#
loop_
_entity_poly.entity_id
_entity_poly.type
_entity_poly.pdbx_seq_one_letter_code
_entity_poly.pdbx_strand_id
1 'polypeptide(L)'
;MKSMVGLKAVAILEGGKGLLSLVVAIGLHFLVGDNLQELAESIVRHAHLNPASHLPSIFITAVSDLSNTNIKLISLGALAYSFIRFVEAYGLWKSYVWTEWFALLSGAIYLPFEVYEMVVRPSMLGVSIFVVNIIVVTYMARVVFMKKRMNVSR
;
A
#
# COMPACT_ATOMS: atom_id res chain seq x y z
N MET A 1 3.36 25.60 -17.47
CA MET A 1 4.49 24.65 -17.41
C MET A 1 4.77 24.06 -16.01
N LYS A 2 4.52 24.76 -14.88
CA LYS A 2 4.80 24.25 -13.51
C LYS A 2 3.99 23.01 -13.04
N SER A 3 2.97 22.53 -13.76
CA SER A 3 2.14 21.39 -13.31
C SER A 3 2.70 20.01 -13.67
N MET A 4 3.54 19.88 -14.70
CA MET A 4 4.01 18.55 -15.12
C MET A 4 5.04 17.94 -14.16
N VAL A 5 5.90 18.78 -13.57
CA VAL A 5 6.90 18.30 -12.59
C VAL A 5 6.21 17.79 -11.33
N GLY A 6 5.22 18.52 -10.81
CA GLY A 6 4.49 18.10 -9.62
C GLY A 6 3.66 16.84 -9.85
N LEU A 7 3.01 16.69 -11.02
CA LEU A 7 2.28 15.45 -11.35
C LEU A 7 3.20 14.22 -11.40
N LYS A 8 4.41 14.38 -11.96
CA LYS A 8 5.41 13.30 -11.96
C LYS A 8 5.92 12.97 -10.56
N ALA A 9 6.11 13.97 -9.70
CA ALA A 9 6.50 13.73 -8.31
C ALA A 9 5.42 12.95 -7.55
N VAL A 10 4.14 13.33 -7.70
CA VAL A 10 3.02 12.57 -7.12
C VAL A 10 2.94 11.17 -7.72
N ALA A 11 3.13 11.01 -9.04
CA ALA A 11 3.16 9.70 -9.68
C ALA A 11 4.24 8.77 -9.10
N ILE A 12 5.43 9.29 -8.79
CA ILE A 12 6.49 8.51 -8.14
C ILE A 12 6.09 8.10 -6.72
N LEU A 13 5.51 9.03 -5.94
CA LEU A 13 5.05 8.75 -4.58
C LEU A 13 3.95 7.68 -4.57
N GLU A 14 2.92 7.83 -5.41
CA GLU A 14 1.81 6.88 -5.51
C GLU A 14 2.26 5.53 -6.09
N GLY A 15 3.18 5.54 -7.07
CA GLY A 15 3.82 4.33 -7.58
C GLY A 15 4.63 3.61 -6.50
N GLY A 16 5.31 4.36 -5.61
CA GLY A 16 6.00 3.81 -4.44
C GLY A 16 5.05 3.10 -3.47
N LYS A 17 3.85 3.68 -3.21
CA LYS A 17 2.80 3.00 -2.41
C LYS A 17 2.33 1.70 -3.10
N GLY A 18 2.16 1.73 -4.42
CA GLY A 18 1.85 0.55 -5.22
C GLY A 18 2.92 -0.54 -5.09
N LEU A 19 4.19 -0.17 -5.17
CA LEU A 19 5.32 -1.08 -5.00
C LEU A 19 5.38 -1.68 -3.59
N LEU A 20 5.19 -0.87 -2.55
CA LEU A 20 5.12 -1.36 -1.16
C LEU A 20 3.98 -2.37 -1.00
N SER A 21 2.80 -2.08 -1.55
CA SER A 21 1.67 -3.02 -1.52
C SER A 21 1.95 -4.31 -2.29
N LEU A 22 2.69 -4.24 -3.40
CA LEU A 22 3.10 -5.42 -4.15
C LEU A 22 4.03 -6.30 -3.31
N VAL A 23 5.02 -5.70 -2.65
CA VAL A 23 5.93 -6.40 -1.74
C VAL A 23 5.15 -7.08 -0.62
N VAL A 24 4.16 -6.40 -0.02
CA VAL A 24 3.28 -6.99 0.99
C VAL A 24 2.46 -8.15 0.42
N ALA A 25 1.86 -8.00 -0.77
CA ALA A 25 1.07 -9.04 -1.41
C ALA A 25 1.90 -10.31 -1.69
N ILE A 26 3.12 -10.13 -2.20
CA ILE A 26 4.08 -11.20 -2.46
C ILE A 26 4.55 -11.84 -1.15
N GLY A 27 4.91 -11.03 -0.14
CA GLY A 27 5.33 -11.52 1.17
C GLY A 27 4.26 -12.36 1.84
N LEU A 28 3.00 -11.89 1.83
CA LEU A 28 1.86 -12.65 2.34
C LEU A 28 1.63 -13.94 1.54
N HIS A 29 1.81 -13.94 0.23
CA HIS A 29 1.71 -15.15 -0.58
C HIS A 29 2.76 -16.20 -0.18
N PHE A 30 4.02 -15.78 0.02
CA PHE A 30 5.09 -16.67 0.50
C PHE A 30 4.87 -17.18 1.93
N LEU A 31 4.27 -16.36 2.81
CA LEU A 31 3.92 -16.74 4.18
C LEU A 31 2.77 -17.75 4.26
N VAL A 32 1.91 -17.80 3.22
CA VAL A 32 0.70 -18.64 3.15
C VAL A 32 0.90 -19.89 2.28
N GLY A 33 1.87 -19.88 1.38
CA GLY A 33 2.22 -21.04 0.57
C GLY A 33 2.83 -22.14 1.42
N ASP A 34 2.51 -23.39 1.09
CA ASP A 34 3.04 -24.64 1.66
C ASP A 34 4.59 -24.67 1.80
N ASN A 35 5.29 -23.74 1.15
CA ASN A 35 6.72 -23.51 1.24
C ASN A 35 7.25 -23.09 2.61
N LEU A 36 6.44 -22.55 3.54
CA LEU A 36 6.96 -22.29 4.90
C LEU A 36 7.24 -23.62 5.62
N GLN A 37 6.41 -24.64 5.36
CA GLN A 37 6.57 -25.99 5.87
C GLN A 37 7.71 -26.70 5.15
N GLU A 38 7.84 -26.58 3.82
CA GLU A 38 8.97 -27.14 3.08
C GLU A 38 10.33 -26.46 3.38
N LEU A 39 10.37 -25.13 3.60
CA LEU A 39 11.57 -24.40 4.02
C LEU A 39 11.94 -24.73 5.46
N ALA A 40 10.96 -24.79 6.37
CA ALA A 40 11.19 -25.24 7.74
C ALA A 40 11.71 -26.68 7.76
N GLU A 41 11.10 -27.58 6.99
CA GLU A 41 11.56 -28.95 6.86
C GLU A 41 12.92 -29.05 6.15
N SER A 42 13.22 -28.23 5.14
CA SER A 42 14.52 -28.24 4.47
C SER A 42 15.65 -27.76 5.38
N ILE A 43 15.40 -26.72 6.18
CA ILE A 43 16.36 -26.22 7.18
C ILE A 43 16.53 -27.25 8.31
N VAL A 44 15.44 -27.88 8.79
CA VAL A 44 15.49 -28.94 9.81
C VAL A 44 16.20 -30.19 9.31
N ARG A 45 15.95 -30.60 8.05
CA ARG A 45 16.61 -31.74 7.38
C ARG A 45 18.10 -31.49 7.16
N HIS A 46 18.49 -30.28 6.76
CA HIS A 46 19.91 -29.93 6.59
C HIS A 46 20.64 -29.66 7.91
N ALA A 47 19.91 -29.33 8.99
CA ALA A 47 20.48 -29.06 10.31
C ALA A 47 20.59 -30.31 11.22
N HIS A 48 20.23 -31.51 10.76
CA HIS A 48 20.25 -32.75 11.57
C HIS A 48 19.50 -32.63 12.91
N LEU A 49 18.46 -31.78 12.98
CA LEU A 49 17.66 -31.64 14.18
C LEU A 49 16.71 -32.85 14.27
N ASN A 50 16.92 -33.68 15.29
CA ASN A 50 16.15 -34.89 15.56
C ASN A 50 14.62 -34.60 15.53
N PRO A 51 13.81 -35.28 14.69
CA PRO A 51 12.40 -34.93 14.44
C PRO A 51 11.41 -35.21 15.61
N ALA A 52 11.91 -35.52 16.81
CA ALA A 52 11.11 -36.12 17.89
C ALA A 52 10.76 -35.18 19.05
N SER A 53 11.01 -33.87 18.98
CA SER A 53 10.66 -32.96 20.08
C SER A 53 9.81 -31.78 19.63
N HIS A 54 8.60 -31.73 20.18
CA HIS A 54 7.70 -30.58 20.31
C HIS A 54 8.40 -29.20 20.30
N LEU A 55 8.57 -28.59 19.12
CA LEU A 55 9.19 -27.28 18.94
C LEU A 55 8.51 -26.52 17.78
N PRO A 56 7.69 -25.48 17.99
CA PRO A 56 6.99 -25.04 19.20
C PRO A 56 5.52 -24.66 18.89
N SER A 57 4.58 -25.09 19.74
CA SER A 57 3.15 -24.75 19.64
C SER A 57 2.87 -23.25 19.53
N ILE A 58 3.75 -22.37 20.03
CA ILE A 58 3.58 -20.92 19.96
C ILE A 58 3.67 -20.40 18.50
N PHE A 59 4.56 -20.96 17.68
CA PHE A 59 4.65 -20.59 16.26
C PHE A 59 3.47 -21.17 15.47
N ILE A 60 3.06 -22.41 15.78
CA ILE A 60 1.92 -23.05 15.13
C ILE A 60 0.61 -22.33 15.51
N THR A 61 0.41 -21.94 16.77
CA THR A 61 -0.80 -21.23 17.21
C THR A 61 -0.85 -19.80 16.66
N ALA A 62 0.28 -19.07 16.61
CA ALA A 62 0.31 -17.75 15.97
C ALA A 62 0.02 -17.83 14.45
N VAL A 63 0.52 -18.86 13.76
CA VAL A 63 0.20 -19.13 12.34
C VAL A 63 -1.24 -19.62 12.17
N SER A 64 -1.79 -20.36 13.13
CA SER A 64 -3.18 -20.86 13.11
C SER A 64 -4.21 -19.75 13.38
N ASP A 65 -3.91 -18.81 14.27
CA ASP A 65 -4.75 -17.63 14.51
C ASP A 65 -4.72 -16.67 13.30
N LEU A 66 -3.57 -16.56 12.62
CA LEU A 66 -3.46 -15.85 11.34
C LEU A 66 -4.19 -16.60 10.20
N SER A 67 -4.25 -17.93 10.22
CA SER A 67 -4.94 -18.79 9.25
C SER A 67 -6.47 -18.61 9.26
N ASN A 68 -7.06 -18.18 10.38
CA ASN A 68 -8.49 -17.89 10.48
C ASN A 68 -8.92 -16.63 9.69
N THR A 69 -7.99 -15.70 9.50
CA THR A 69 -8.18 -14.62 8.53
C THR A 69 -7.77 -15.16 7.17
N ASN A 70 -8.61 -15.03 6.15
CA ASN A 70 -8.33 -15.61 4.84
C ASN A 70 -7.17 -14.83 4.17
N ILE A 71 -5.92 -15.12 4.54
CA ILE A 71 -4.72 -14.36 4.13
C ILE A 71 -4.60 -14.35 2.60
N LYS A 72 -5.13 -15.38 1.91
CA LYS A 72 -5.32 -15.40 0.46
C LYS A 72 -6.16 -14.21 -0.04
N LEU A 73 -7.27 -13.88 0.62
CA LEU A 73 -8.09 -12.70 0.30
C LEU A 73 -7.34 -11.40 0.56
N ILE A 74 -6.58 -11.30 1.65
CA ILE A 74 -5.77 -10.10 1.96
C ILE A 74 -4.67 -9.91 0.90
N SER A 75 -3.95 -10.98 0.56
CA SER A 75 -2.91 -10.95 -0.48
C SER A 75 -3.51 -10.54 -1.83
N LEU A 76 -4.67 -11.11 -2.21
CA LEU A 76 -5.37 -10.73 -3.44
C LEU A 76 -5.81 -9.25 -3.40
N GLY A 77 -6.31 -8.77 -2.27
CA GLY A 77 -6.66 -7.36 -2.06
C GLY A 77 -5.45 -6.43 -2.20
N ALA A 78 -4.32 -6.77 -1.59
CA ALA A 78 -3.08 -6.02 -1.69
C ALA A 78 -2.50 -6.00 -3.12
N LEU A 79 -2.64 -7.11 -3.86
CA LEU A 79 -2.25 -7.20 -5.27
C LEU A 79 -3.15 -6.32 -6.15
N ALA A 80 -4.47 -6.40 -5.96
CA ALA A 80 -5.43 -5.57 -6.69
C ALA A 80 -5.21 -4.07 -6.40
N TYR A 81 -4.99 -3.72 -5.13
CA TYR A 81 -4.67 -2.34 -4.74
C TYR A 81 -3.37 -1.85 -5.37
N SER A 82 -2.33 -2.69 -5.40
CA SER A 82 -1.07 -2.37 -6.07
C SER A 82 -1.27 -2.05 -7.56
N PHE A 83 -2.05 -2.87 -8.26
CA PHE A 83 -2.37 -2.65 -9.67
C PHE A 83 -3.10 -1.32 -9.89
N ILE A 84 -4.10 -1.01 -9.07
CA ILE A 84 -4.82 0.27 -9.11
C ILE A 84 -3.84 1.44 -8.93
N ARG A 85 -2.91 1.34 -7.98
CA ARG A 85 -1.89 2.38 -7.74
C ARG A 85 -0.94 2.57 -8.91
N PHE A 86 -0.55 1.49 -9.60
CA PHE A 86 0.26 1.62 -10.82
C PHE A 86 -0.50 2.26 -11.97
N VAL A 87 -1.79 1.93 -12.15
CA VAL A 87 -2.65 2.58 -13.16
C VAL A 87 -2.78 4.08 -12.88
N GLU A 88 -3.02 4.45 -11.62
CA GLU A 88 -3.07 5.84 -11.17
C GLU A 88 -1.75 6.57 -11.42
N ALA A 89 -0.62 5.99 -10.98
CA ALA A 89 0.70 6.57 -11.18
C ALA A 89 1.03 6.76 -12.66
N TYR A 90 0.72 5.77 -13.51
CA TYR A 90 0.91 5.86 -14.95
C TYR A 90 0.04 6.97 -15.57
N GLY A 91 -1.23 7.07 -15.17
CA GLY A 91 -2.12 8.10 -15.67
C GLY A 91 -1.71 9.51 -15.23
N LEU A 92 -1.25 9.68 -13.98
CA LEU A 92 -0.67 10.94 -13.51
C LEU A 92 0.60 11.31 -14.30
N TRP A 93 1.46 10.33 -14.58
CA TRP A 93 2.65 10.52 -15.41
C TRP A 93 2.30 10.99 -16.84
N LYS A 94 1.19 10.48 -17.39
CA LYS A 94 0.61 10.91 -18.68
C LYS A 94 -0.32 12.11 -18.58
N SER A 95 -0.56 12.64 -17.38
CA SER A 95 -1.45 13.77 -17.09
C SER A 95 -2.91 13.56 -17.56
N TYR A 96 -3.44 12.35 -17.40
CA TYR A 96 -4.85 12.07 -17.69
C TYR A 96 -5.79 12.70 -16.64
N VAL A 97 -6.80 13.43 -17.10
CA VAL A 97 -7.70 14.20 -16.23
C VAL A 97 -8.47 13.31 -15.25
N TRP A 98 -8.92 12.12 -15.69
CA TRP A 98 -9.63 11.20 -14.82
C TRP A 98 -8.73 10.66 -13.68
N THR A 99 -7.44 10.42 -13.94
CA THR A 99 -6.49 10.01 -12.90
C THR A 99 -6.13 11.14 -11.94
N GLU A 100 -6.19 12.39 -12.37
CA GLU A 100 -5.99 13.54 -11.48
C GLU A 100 -7.12 13.65 -10.45
N TRP A 101 -8.37 13.45 -10.90
CA TRP A 101 -9.52 13.37 -10.00
C TRP A 101 -9.47 12.14 -9.10
N PHE A 102 -9.08 10.99 -9.65
CA PHE A 102 -8.92 9.77 -8.88
C PHE A 102 -7.90 9.95 -7.75
N ALA A 103 -6.73 10.54 -8.02
CA ALA A 103 -5.70 10.81 -7.03
C ALA A 103 -6.09 11.84 -5.97
N LEU A 104 -6.88 12.84 -6.35
CA LEU A 104 -7.46 13.77 -5.39
C LEU A 104 -8.41 13.04 -4.42
N LEU A 105 -9.32 12.22 -4.96
CA LEU A 105 -10.33 11.53 -4.16
C LEU A 105 -9.70 10.44 -3.29
N SER A 106 -8.82 9.62 -3.86
CA SER A 106 -8.11 8.56 -3.15
C SER A 106 -7.29 9.14 -1.99
N GLY A 107 -6.53 10.21 -2.24
CA GLY A 107 -5.76 10.92 -1.21
C GLY A 107 -6.64 11.52 -0.11
N ALA A 108 -7.76 12.15 -0.48
CA ALA A 108 -8.66 12.81 0.48
C ALA A 108 -9.35 11.82 1.42
N ILE A 109 -9.60 10.59 0.97
CA ILE A 109 -10.20 9.53 1.78
C ILE A 109 -9.31 9.14 2.97
N TYR A 110 -7.98 9.28 2.89
CA TYR A 110 -7.08 8.95 4.01
C TYR A 110 -7.15 9.96 5.16
N LEU A 111 -7.43 11.24 4.87
CA LEU A 111 -7.31 12.32 5.85
C LEU A 111 -8.18 12.13 7.11
N PRO A 112 -9.46 11.72 7.04
CA PRO A 112 -10.27 11.48 8.23
C PRO A 112 -9.70 10.37 9.13
N PHE A 113 -9.17 9.31 8.53
CA PHE A 113 -8.58 8.19 9.27
C PHE A 113 -7.27 8.60 9.93
N GLU A 114 -6.42 9.36 9.22
CA GLU A 114 -5.16 9.87 9.76
C GLU A 114 -5.38 10.87 10.91
N VAL A 115 -6.38 11.75 10.79
CA VAL A 115 -6.77 12.66 11.89
C VAL A 115 -7.24 11.85 13.10
N TYR A 116 -8.10 10.85 12.88
CA TYR A 116 -8.57 9.98 13.95
C TYR A 116 -7.40 9.26 14.64
N GLU A 117 -6.48 8.68 13.86
CA GLU A 117 -5.29 8.00 14.39
C GLU A 117 -4.40 8.95 15.18
N MET A 118 -4.17 10.18 14.71
CA MET A 118 -3.39 11.19 15.41
C MET A 118 -4.00 11.60 16.76
N VAL A 119 -5.33 11.65 16.85
CA VAL A 119 -6.04 11.96 18.10
C VAL A 119 -5.96 10.80 19.09
N VAL A 120 -6.09 9.56 18.61
CA VAL A 120 -6.15 8.37 19.48
C VAL A 120 -4.76 7.87 19.86
N ARG A 121 -3.80 7.89 18.93
CA ARG A 121 -2.42 7.40 19.08
C ARG A 121 -1.44 8.29 18.32
N PRO A 122 -1.08 9.47 18.87
CA PRO A 122 -0.11 10.34 18.22
C PRO A 122 1.24 9.64 18.07
N SER A 123 1.71 9.54 16.83
CA SER A 123 3.01 8.96 16.50
C SER A 123 3.74 9.85 15.49
N MET A 124 5.06 9.98 15.60
CA MET A 124 5.84 10.80 14.67
C MET A 124 5.71 10.33 13.21
N LEU A 125 5.58 9.01 13.02
CA LEU A 125 5.35 8.41 11.72
C LEU A 125 3.96 8.77 11.16
N GLY A 126 2.90 8.65 11.97
CA GLY A 126 1.54 9.05 11.58
C GLY A 126 1.46 10.54 11.21
N VAL A 127 2.07 11.42 12.01
CA VAL A 127 2.14 12.86 11.69
C VAL A 127 2.85 13.10 10.36
N SER A 128 3.96 12.40 10.10
CA SER A 128 4.72 12.54 8.86
C SER A 128 3.90 12.11 7.63
N ILE A 129 3.20 10.97 7.73
CA ILE A 129 2.32 10.47 6.67
C ILE A 129 1.15 11.44 6.41
N PHE A 130 0.54 11.96 7.47
CA PHE A 130 -0.54 12.92 7.38
C PHE A 130 -0.12 14.21 6.67
N VAL A 131 1.04 14.77 7.03
CA VAL A 131 1.58 15.98 6.38
C VAL A 131 1.81 15.74 4.89
N VAL A 132 2.40 14.60 4.52
CA VAL A 132 2.62 14.24 3.11
C VAL A 132 1.29 14.13 2.36
N ASN A 133 0.28 13.45 2.91
CA ASN A 133 -1.02 13.33 2.26
C ASN A 133 -1.74 14.68 2.12
N ILE A 134 -1.67 15.57 3.12
CA ILE A 134 -2.18 16.95 3.00
C ILE A 134 -1.53 17.68 1.83
N ILE A 135 -0.20 17.58 1.69
CA ILE A 135 0.54 18.24 0.60
C ILE A 135 0.06 17.71 -0.75
N VAL A 136 -0.05 16.38 -0.89
CA VAL A 136 -0.52 15.72 -2.12
C VAL A 136 -1.96 16.15 -2.45
N VAL A 137 -2.90 16.03 -1.51
CA VAL A 137 -4.31 16.38 -1.70
C VAL A 137 -4.47 17.85 -2.09
N THR A 138 -3.78 18.76 -1.38
CA THR A 138 -3.83 20.19 -1.68
C THR A 138 -3.28 20.50 -3.06
N TYR A 139 -2.18 19.84 -3.45
CA TYR A 139 -1.60 19.98 -4.78
C TYR A 139 -2.57 19.47 -5.87
N MET A 140 -3.11 18.27 -5.70
CA MET A 140 -4.05 17.68 -6.66
C MET A 140 -5.32 18.51 -6.81
N ALA A 141 -5.86 19.04 -5.71
CA ALA A 141 -6.99 19.95 -5.71
C ALA A 141 -6.70 21.19 -6.57
N ARG A 142 -5.53 21.83 -6.38
CA ARG A 142 -5.13 22.99 -7.19
C ARG A 142 -5.05 22.63 -8.68
N VAL A 143 -4.42 21.50 -9.03
CA VAL A 143 -4.30 21.06 -10.43
C VAL A 143 -5.67 20.90 -11.07
N VAL A 144 -6.56 20.18 -10.39
CA VAL A 144 -7.92 19.88 -10.87
C VAL A 144 -8.75 21.17 -11.02
N PHE A 145 -8.77 22.03 -10.00
CA PHE A 145 -9.56 23.26 -10.03
C PHE A 145 -9.02 24.30 -11.03
N MET A 146 -7.70 24.39 -11.21
CA MET A 146 -7.11 25.27 -12.24
C MET A 146 -7.48 24.81 -13.65
N LYS A 147 -7.42 23.50 -13.94
CA LYS A 147 -7.84 22.97 -15.24
C LYS A 147 -9.32 23.18 -15.51
N LYS A 148 -10.18 22.99 -14.49
CA LYS A 148 -11.62 23.26 -14.63
C LYS A 148 -11.89 24.71 -15.01
N ARG A 149 -11.21 25.68 -14.38
CA ARG A 149 -11.36 27.10 -14.72
C ARG A 149 -10.97 27.42 -16.16
N MET A 150 -9.88 26.84 -16.67
CA MET A 150 -9.44 27.06 -18.05
C MET A 150 -10.40 26.47 -19.11
N ASN A 151 -11.05 25.34 -18.80
CA ASN A 151 -12.03 24.73 -19.71
C ASN A 151 -13.38 25.46 -19.74
N VAL A 152 -13.74 26.20 -18.69
CA VAL A 152 -14.99 26.98 -18.63
C VAL A 152 -14.85 28.33 -19.35
N SER A 153 -13.63 28.81 -19.58
CA SER A 153 -13.33 30.08 -20.26
C SER A 153 -13.10 29.96 -21.78
N ARG A 154 -13.42 28.82 -22.39
CA ARG A 154 -13.37 28.56 -23.83
C ARG A 154 -14.77 28.26 -24.34
#